data_AF-A0A928N665-F1
#
_entry.id   AF-A0A928N665-F1
#
_cell.length_a   1.000
_cell.length_b   1.000
_cell.length_c   1.000
_cell.angle_alpha   90.00
_cell.angle_beta   90.00
_cell.angle_gamma   90.00
#
_symmetry.space_group_name_H-M   'P 1'
#
loop_
_entity.id
_entity.type
_entity.pdbx_description
1 polymer ?
#
loop_
_entity_poly.entity_id
_entity_poly.type
_entity_poly.pdbx_seq_one_letter_code
_entity_poly.pdbx_strand_id
1 'polypeptide(L)'
;MTDSEKRTELATSILPDTDTDEVLNAMLADAGALILNRMYPFGYKEGVTVPPRYERIQIQLAVELYTHRGAEGQTSHSENGISRSWPEESALLKKIIPNCGSVISNA
;
A
#
# COMPACT_ATOMS: atom_id res chain seq x y z
N MET A 1 7.11 -13.66 0.69
CA MET A 1 5.85 -14.25 0.21
C MET A 1 5.84 -14.16 -1.31
N THR A 2 5.38 -15.19 -2.02
CA THR A 2 5.25 -15.13 -3.48
C THR A 2 4.13 -14.16 -3.87
N ASP A 3 4.19 -13.62 -5.09
CA ASP A 3 3.15 -12.69 -5.56
C ASP A 3 1.78 -13.36 -5.67
N SER A 4 1.75 -14.67 -5.95
CA SER A 4 0.52 -15.45 -5.95
C SER A 4 -0.10 -15.55 -4.57
N GLU A 5 0.70 -15.80 -3.52
CA GLU A 5 0.22 -15.85 -2.14
C GLU A 5 -0.30 -14.47 -1.70
N LYS A 6 0.38 -13.39 -2.09
CA LYS A 6 -0.08 -12.00 -1.83
C LYS A 6 -1.43 -11.72 -2.44
N ARG A 7 -1.67 -12.15 -3.69
CA ARG A 7 -2.97 -12.01 -4.36
C ARG A 7 -4.07 -12.77 -3.65
N THR A 8 -3.82 -14.03 -3.27
CA THR A 8 -4.82 -14.85 -2.58
C THR A 8 -5.21 -14.26 -1.22
N GLU A 9 -4.23 -13.75 -0.46
CA GLU A 9 -4.49 -13.08 0.82
C GLU A 9 -5.29 -11.78 0.62
N LEU A 10 -4.92 -10.98 -0.39
CA LEU A 10 -5.64 -9.75 -0.74
C LEU A 10 -7.10 -10.04 -1.15
N ALA A 11 -7.32 -11.02 -2.04
CA ALA A 11 -8.65 -11.43 -2.47
C ALA A 11 -9.52 -11.90 -1.29
N THR A 12 -8.94 -12.66 -0.35
CA THR A 12 -9.63 -13.11 0.87
C THR A 12 -10.07 -11.93 1.74
N SER A 13 -9.26 -10.87 1.80
CA SER A 13 -9.52 -9.70 2.66
C SER A 13 -10.52 -8.68 2.12
N ILE A 14 -10.66 -8.57 0.79
CA ILE A 14 -11.55 -7.61 0.14
C ILE A 14 -12.95 -8.22 -0.01
N LEU A 15 -13.04 -9.34 -0.71
CA LEU A 15 -14.19 -10.23 -0.88
C LEU A 15 -13.76 -11.28 -1.92
N PRO A 16 -13.82 -12.59 -1.61
CA PRO A 16 -13.53 -13.60 -2.62
C PRO A 16 -14.53 -13.45 -3.78
N ASP A 17 -14.03 -13.46 -5.01
CA ASP A 17 -14.78 -13.56 -6.28
C ASP A 17 -15.39 -12.29 -6.90
N THR A 18 -14.96 -11.08 -6.53
CA THR A 18 -15.48 -9.84 -7.15
C THR A 18 -14.56 -9.14 -8.14
N ASP A 19 -13.25 -9.36 -8.09
CA ASP A 19 -12.28 -8.64 -8.91
C ASP A 19 -11.37 -9.54 -9.75
N THR A 20 -10.97 -9.01 -10.90
CA THR A 20 -9.96 -9.62 -11.78
C THR A 20 -8.57 -9.56 -11.16
N ASP A 21 -7.72 -10.56 -11.44
CA ASP A 21 -6.31 -10.57 -11.06
C ASP A 21 -5.55 -9.29 -11.47
N GLU A 22 -5.97 -8.67 -12.58
CA GLU A 22 -5.41 -7.40 -13.09
C GLU A 22 -5.57 -6.26 -12.08
N VAL A 23 -6.76 -6.12 -11.48
CA VAL A 23 -7.05 -5.11 -10.45
C VAL A 23 -6.24 -5.39 -9.19
N LEU A 24 -6.18 -6.65 -8.74
CA LEU A 24 -5.41 -7.03 -7.56
C LEU A 24 -3.91 -6.77 -7.75
N ASN A 25 -3.37 -7.07 -8.94
CA ASN A 25 -1.98 -6.77 -9.27
C ASN A 25 -1.71 -5.26 -9.30
N ALA A 26 -2.62 -4.46 -9.87
CA ALA A 26 -2.49 -3.01 -9.87
C ALA A 26 -2.45 -2.44 -8.44
N MET A 27 -3.37 -2.87 -7.56
CA MET A 27 -3.39 -2.44 -6.16
C MET A 27 -2.12 -2.84 -5.39
N LEU A 28 -1.60 -4.05 -5.61
CA LEU A 28 -0.33 -4.48 -5.02
C LEU A 28 0.87 -3.69 -5.55
N ALA A 29 0.87 -3.32 -6.83
CA ALA A 29 1.91 -2.51 -7.45
C ALA A 29 1.89 -1.08 -6.88
N ASP A 30 0.72 -0.45 -6.79
CA ASP A 30 0.54 0.89 -6.23
C ASP A 30 0.94 0.92 -4.75
N ALA A 31 0.47 -0.05 -3.96
CA ALA A 31 0.89 -0.20 -2.56
C ALA A 31 2.41 -0.40 -2.44
N GLY A 32 3.02 -1.16 -3.35
CA GLY A 32 4.46 -1.36 -3.39
C GLY A 32 5.22 -0.07 -3.68
N ALA A 33 4.75 0.73 -4.65
CA ALA A 33 5.33 2.03 -4.98
C ALA A 33 5.28 2.99 -3.80
N LEU A 34 4.14 3.07 -3.09
CA LEU A 34 4.00 3.89 -1.87
C LEU A 34 4.99 3.49 -0.78
N ILE A 35 5.18 2.18 -0.55
CA ILE A 35 6.16 1.66 0.42
C ILE A 35 7.58 2.05 0.01
N LEU A 36 7.94 1.85 -1.26
CA LEU A 36 9.29 2.13 -1.75
C LEU A 36 9.60 3.63 -1.73
N ASN A 37 8.67 4.49 -2.13
CA ASN A 37 8.81 5.94 -2.04
C ASN A 37 9.00 6.40 -0.58
N ARG A 38 8.29 5.78 0.36
CA ARG A 38 8.44 6.05 1.79
C ARG A 38 9.79 5.56 2.33
N MET A 39 10.25 4.40 1.87
CA MET A 39 11.55 3.83 2.23
C MET A 39 12.73 4.62 1.65
N TYR A 40 12.58 5.14 0.44
CA TYR A 40 13.65 5.80 -0.31
C TYR A 40 13.20 7.21 -0.74
N PRO A 41 13.20 8.18 0.19
CA PRO A 41 12.73 9.54 -0.09
C PRO A 41 13.47 10.26 -1.23
N PHE A 42 14.68 9.80 -1.55
CA PHE A 42 15.54 10.37 -2.59
C PHE A 42 15.59 9.52 -3.87
N GLY A 43 14.69 8.54 -4.00
CA GLY A 43 14.61 7.64 -5.14
C GLY A 43 15.37 6.32 -4.94
N TYR A 44 15.04 5.36 -5.81
CA TYR A 44 15.59 4.00 -5.81
C TYR A 44 15.79 3.53 -7.26
N LYS A 45 16.65 2.52 -7.45
CA LYS A 45 16.93 1.94 -8.78
C LYS A 45 15.73 1.13 -9.28
N GLU A 46 15.62 0.98 -10.59
CA GLU A 46 14.66 0.06 -11.19
C GLU A 46 14.88 -1.38 -10.71
N GLY A 47 13.79 -2.13 -10.50
CA GLY A 47 13.82 -3.51 -10.00
C GLY A 47 13.96 -3.66 -8.49
N VAL A 48 14.00 -2.57 -7.71
CA VAL A 48 13.89 -2.66 -6.25
C VAL A 48 12.49 -3.10 -5.86
N THR A 49 12.40 -4.12 -5.01
CA THR A 49 11.14 -4.71 -4.54
C THR A 49 10.90 -4.42 -3.06
N VAL A 50 9.65 -4.58 -2.63
CA VAL A 50 9.25 -4.41 -1.22
C VAL A 50 9.96 -5.47 -0.36
N PRO A 51 10.67 -5.07 0.70
CA PRO A 51 11.32 -6.02 1.60
C PRO A 51 10.32 -6.93 2.32
N PRO A 52 10.70 -8.18 2.67
CA PRO A 52 9.83 -9.14 3.36
C PRO A 52 9.13 -8.61 4.61
N ARG A 53 9.82 -7.78 5.41
CA ARG A 53 9.27 -7.17 6.64
C ARG A 53 8.03 -6.28 6.40
N TYR A 54 7.82 -5.82 5.17
CA TYR A 54 6.72 -4.94 4.80
C TYR A 54 5.70 -5.60 3.87
N GLU A 55 5.81 -6.89 3.55
CA GLU A 55 4.85 -7.60 2.69
C GLU A 55 3.43 -7.55 3.26
N ARG A 56 3.29 -7.68 4.58
CA ARG A 56 1.97 -7.59 5.23
C ARG A 56 1.40 -6.18 5.22
N ILE A 57 2.27 -5.17 5.28
CA ILE A 57 1.88 -3.76 5.14
C ILE A 57 1.44 -3.48 3.70
N GLN A 58 2.10 -4.08 2.71
CA GLN A 58 1.74 -3.97 1.30
C GLN A 58 0.31 -4.47 1.06
N ILE A 59 -0.07 -5.62 1.63
CA ILE A 59 -1.43 -6.15 1.50
C ILE A 59 -2.45 -5.24 2.18
N GLN A 60 -2.19 -4.83 3.43
CA GLN A 60 -3.11 -3.95 4.15
C GLN A 60 -3.33 -2.63 3.42
N LEU A 61 -2.27 -2.06 2.86
CA LEU A 61 -2.35 -0.83 2.07
C LEU A 61 -3.11 -1.05 0.76
N ALA A 62 -2.93 -2.20 0.10
CA ALA A 62 -3.71 -2.55 -1.09
C ALA A 62 -5.21 -2.70 -0.78
N VAL A 63 -5.57 -3.23 0.40
CA VAL A 63 -6.97 -3.26 0.88
C VAL A 63 -7.49 -1.83 1.09
N GLU A 64 -6.71 -0.96 1.75
CA GLU A 64 -7.10 0.44 1.94
C GLU A 64 -7.35 1.12 0.59
N LEU A 65 -6.40 1.04 -0.35
CA LEU A 65 -6.52 1.60 -1.71
C LEU A 65 -7.78 1.10 -2.43
N TYR A 66 -8.08 -0.19 -2.30
CA TYR A 66 -9.29 -0.77 -2.88
C TYR A 66 -10.57 -0.16 -2.28
N THR A 67 -10.65 -0.04 -0.95
CA THR A 67 -11.84 0.53 -0.29
C THR A 67 -12.04 2.03 -0.57
N HIS A 68 -10.96 2.72 -0.94
CA HIS A 68 -10.99 4.12 -1.34
C HIS A 68 -11.40 4.33 -2.80
N ARG A 69 -11.30 3.30 -3.64
CA ARG A 69 -11.70 3.36 -5.04
C ARG A 69 -13.20 3.70 -5.15
N GLY A 70 -13.51 4.84 -5.73
CA GLY A 70 -14.89 5.38 -5.81
C GLY A 70 -15.28 6.39 -4.72
N ALA A 71 -14.40 6.64 -3.74
CA ALA A 71 -14.52 7.73 -2.75
C ALA A 71 -13.32 8.70 -2.82
N GLU A 72 -12.69 8.79 -3.99
CA GLU A 72 -11.52 9.63 -4.24
C GLU A 72 -11.80 11.09 -3.86
N GLY A 73 -10.99 11.64 -2.94
CA GLY A 73 -11.16 13.00 -2.44
C GLY A 73 -12.19 13.18 -1.30
N GLN A 74 -12.88 12.13 -0.86
CA GLN A 74 -13.71 12.17 0.35
C GLN A 74 -12.93 11.61 1.55
N THR A 75 -12.62 12.48 2.52
CA THR A 75 -12.03 12.07 3.82
C THR A 75 -13.10 11.56 4.79
N SER A 76 -14.35 11.98 4.59
CA SER A 76 -15.50 11.54 5.35
C SER A 76 -16.78 11.64 4.51
N HIS A 77 -17.73 10.73 4.79
CA HIS A 77 -19.06 10.74 4.22
C HIS A 77 -20.08 10.45 5.32
N SER A 78 -21.17 11.22 5.37
CA SER A 78 -22.26 11.02 6.33
C SER A 78 -23.60 11.13 5.61
N GLU A 79 -24.38 10.05 5.62
CA GLU A 79 -25.72 10.01 5.05
C GLU A 79 -26.64 9.19 5.96
N ASN A 80 -27.87 9.68 6.20
CA ASN A 80 -28.92 8.97 6.94
C ASN A 80 -28.47 8.37 8.30
N GLY A 81 -27.57 9.07 9.01
CA GLY A 81 -27.05 8.63 10.31
C GLY A 81 -25.89 7.62 10.25
N ILE A 82 -25.50 7.17 9.06
CA ILE A 82 -24.31 6.33 8.84
C ILE A 82 -23.16 7.26 8.49
N SER A 83 -22.12 7.25 9.32
CA SER A 83 -20.89 8.01 9.06
C SER A 83 -19.74 7.06 8.75
N ARG A 84 -19.09 7.27 7.61
CA ARG A 84 -17.84 6.60 7.23
C ARG A 84 -16.72 7.64 7.23
N SER A 85 -15.71 7.40 8.05
CA SER A 85 -14.47 8.17 8.04
C SER A 85 -13.39 7.28 7.46
N TRP A 86 -12.74 7.73 6.40
CA TRP A 86 -11.54 7.07 5.94
C TRP A 86 -10.34 7.65 6.69
N PRO A 87 -9.39 6.82 7.12
CA PRO A 87 -8.16 7.32 7.71
C PRO A 87 -7.44 8.19 6.69
N GLU A 88 -6.82 9.30 7.14
CA GLU A 88 -5.88 10.01 6.27
C GLU A 88 -4.84 9.03 5.73
N GLU A 89 -4.41 9.26 4.49
CA GLU A 89 -3.33 8.51 3.86
C GLU A 89 -2.23 8.26 4.92
N SER A 90 -1.67 7.06 4.95
CA SER A 90 -0.36 6.83 5.58
C SER A 90 -0.30 6.35 7.04
N ALA A 91 -1.38 5.97 7.76
CA ALA A 91 -1.19 5.37 9.11
C ALA A 91 -0.28 4.12 9.06
N LEU A 92 -0.45 3.30 8.02
CA LEU A 92 0.43 2.18 7.71
C LEU A 92 1.82 2.64 7.25
N LEU A 93 1.90 3.67 6.41
CA LEU A 93 3.18 4.21 5.92
C LEU A 93 4.05 4.85 7.04
N LYS A 94 3.43 5.26 8.16
CA LYS A 94 4.17 5.72 9.36
C LYS A 94 4.97 4.59 10.02
N LYS A 95 4.59 3.33 9.81
CA LYS A 95 5.32 2.15 10.32
C LYS A 95 6.57 1.82 9.48
N ILE A 96 6.72 2.45 8.33
CA ILE A 96 7.86 2.25 7.42
C ILE A 96 8.99 3.16 7.86
N ILE A 97 10.17 2.57 8.00
CA ILE A 97 11.39 3.27 8.38
C ILE A 97 12.12 3.66 7.10
N PRO A 98 12.34 4.97 6.84
CA PRO A 98 13.13 5.41 5.71
C PRO A 98 14.58 4.93 5.81
N ASN A 99 15.12 4.43 4.69
CA ASN A 99 16.53 4.15 4.55
C ASN A 99 17.24 5.45 4.14
N CYS A 100 17.93 6.08 5.09
CA CYS A 100 18.84 7.19 4.79
C CYS A 100 20.27 6.63 4.69
N GLY A 101 20.89 6.73 3.53
CA GLY A 101 22.33 6.49 3.40
C GLY A 101 23.10 7.65 4.04
N SER A 102 24.10 7.38 4.87
CA SER A 102 25.06 8.41 5.25
C SER A 102 26.02 8.63 4.07
N VAL A 103 26.17 9.89 3.64
CA VAL A 103 27.28 10.26 2.76
C VAL A 103 28.52 10.32 3.65
N ILE A 104 29.21 9.19 3.83
CA ILE A 104 30.54 9.20 4.44
C ILE A 104 31.47 9.77 3.37
N SER A 105 31.78 11.06 3.47
CA SER A 105 32.86 11.65 2.69
C SER A 105 34.18 11.09 3.24
N ASN A 106 34.80 10.18 2.49
CA ASN A 106 36.20 9.85 2.72
C ASN A 106 37.02 11.08 2.30
N ALA A 107 37.38 11.90 3.28
CA ALA A 107 38.39 12.96 3.15
C ALA A 107 39.78 12.37 3.41
#